data_AF-A0A7D7ZSS6-F1
#
_entry.id   AF-A0A7D7ZSS6-F1
#
_cell.length_a   1.000
_cell.length_b   1.000
_cell.length_c   1.000
_cell.angle_alpha   90.00
_cell.angle_beta   90.00
_cell.angle_gamma   90.00
#
_symmetry.space_group_name_H-M   'P 1'
#
loop_
_entity.id
_entity.type
_entity.pdbx_description
1 polymer ?
#
loop_
_entity_poly.entity_id
_entity_poly.type
_entity_poly.pdbx_seq_one_letter_code
_entity_poly.pdbx_strand_id
1 'polypeptide(L)'
;MKKISNTPYMFFFGLVFFFLIISFFVGNKTFDIHIYNTYFTISNTRFCYFSSVFFGLIGVNYFSLHWVQKPPNKWLTGVHITLQTIAILFYILFLLVPDKAPESVGPTPNSDTILWIGFLVFLIATLVHLITFLIAIMKKQ
;
A
#
# COMPACT_ATOMS: atom_id res chain seq x y z
N MET A 1 6.63 3.09 -25.04
CA MET A 1 6.22 2.50 -23.75
C MET A 1 5.03 3.29 -23.21
N LYS A 2 3.82 2.70 -23.08
CA LYS A 2 2.70 3.39 -22.42
C LYS A 2 3.06 3.57 -20.94
N LYS A 3 3.12 4.81 -20.45
CA LYS A 3 3.38 5.09 -19.02
C LYS A 3 2.29 4.43 -18.16
N ILE A 4 2.68 3.80 -17.05
CA ILE A 4 1.75 3.16 -16.07
C ILE A 4 0.70 4.17 -15.56
N SER A 5 1.03 5.47 -15.55
CA SER A 5 0.09 6.55 -15.23
C SER A 5 -1.05 6.74 -16.24
N ASN A 6 -1.01 6.11 -17.42
CA ASN A 6 -2.12 6.13 -18.37
C ASN A 6 -3.18 5.06 -18.07
N THR A 7 -2.83 4.02 -17.30
CA THR A 7 -3.74 2.92 -16.92
C THR A 7 -3.58 2.57 -15.44
N PRO A 8 -3.81 3.53 -14.51
CA PRO A 8 -3.59 3.32 -13.08
C PRO A 8 -4.41 2.16 -12.51
N TYR A 9 -5.61 1.91 -13.04
CA TYR A 9 -6.44 0.78 -12.61
C TYR A 9 -5.73 -0.59 -12.78
N MET A 10 -4.95 -0.78 -13.86
CA MET A 10 -4.21 -2.03 -14.07
C MET A 10 -3.12 -2.23 -13.01
N PHE A 11 -2.45 -1.16 -12.60
CA PHE A 11 -1.45 -1.22 -11.53
C PHE A 11 -2.09 -1.70 -10.22
N PHE A 12 -3.21 -1.09 -9.82
CA PHE A 12 -3.90 -1.44 -8.58
C PHE A 12 -4.53 -2.83 -8.61
N PHE A 13 -5.09 -3.26 -9.75
CA PHE A 13 -5.54 -4.65 -9.90
C PHE A 13 -4.37 -5.65 -9.86
N GLY A 14 -3.20 -5.29 -10.40
CA GLY A 14 -1.98 -6.08 -10.25
C GLY A 14 -1.58 -6.24 -8.78
N LEU A 15 -1.74 -5.18 -7.97
CA LEU A 15 -1.48 -5.24 -6.53
C LEU A 15 -2.41 -6.21 -5.79
N VAL A 16 -3.64 -6.42 -6.25
CA VAL A 16 -4.55 -7.43 -5.67
C VAL A 16 -3.89 -8.81 -5.72
N PHE A 17 -3.46 -9.23 -6.92
CA PHE A 17 -2.80 -10.51 -7.11
C PHE A 17 -1.48 -10.59 -6.35
N PHE A 18 -0.71 -9.51 -6.35
CA PHE A 18 0.54 -9.43 -5.60
C PHE A 18 0.35 -9.72 -4.10
N PHE A 19 -0.63 -9.07 -3.45
CA PHE A 19 -0.89 -9.28 -2.02
C PHE A 19 -1.51 -10.66 -1.73
N LEU A 20 -2.34 -11.19 -2.64
CA LEU A 20 -2.83 -12.56 -2.52
C LEU A 20 -1.68 -13.57 -2.58
N ILE A 21 -0.74 -13.40 -3.53
CA ILE A 21 0.44 -14.26 -3.66
C ILE A 21 1.32 -14.16 -2.42
N ILE A 22 1.63 -12.94 -1.95
CA ILE A 22 2.45 -12.72 -0.74
C ILE A 22 1.84 -13.39 0.49
N SER A 23 0.51 -13.41 0.61
CA SER A 23 -0.16 -14.00 1.77
C SER A 23 0.22 -15.47 2.01
N PHE A 24 0.58 -16.22 0.96
CA PHE A 24 1.03 -17.61 1.07
C PHE A 24 2.46 -17.74 1.61
N PHE A 25 3.30 -16.71 1.45
CA PHE A 25 4.71 -16.74 1.85
C PHE A 25 4.96 -16.08 3.21
N VAL A 26 4.04 -15.26 3.71
CA VAL A 26 4.25 -14.43 4.91
C VAL A 26 4.26 -15.22 6.22
N GLY A 27 3.80 -16.48 6.19
CA GLY A 27 3.78 -17.39 7.33
C GLY A 27 2.95 -16.86 8.50
N ASN A 28 3.39 -17.17 9.72
CA ASN A 28 2.73 -16.76 10.97
C ASN A 28 3.26 -15.44 11.54
N LYS A 29 4.03 -14.66 10.75
CA LYS A 29 4.57 -13.39 11.23
C LYS A 29 3.43 -12.43 11.54
N THR A 30 3.47 -11.82 12.70
CA THR A 30 2.52 -10.80 13.13
C THR A 30 3.24 -9.47 13.26
N PHE A 31 2.49 -8.37 13.28
CA PHE A 31 3.00 -7.13 13.85
C PHE A 31 2.09 -6.73 15.01
N ASP A 32 2.73 -6.34 16.10
CA ASP A 32 2.08 -6.00 17.34
C ASP A 32 1.99 -4.49 17.48
N ILE A 33 0.77 -3.99 17.71
CA ILE A 33 0.53 -2.59 18.00
C ILE A 33 0.33 -2.46 19.51
N HIS A 34 1.29 -1.80 20.15
CA HIS A 34 1.28 -1.55 21.59
C HIS A 34 0.69 -0.17 21.85
N ILE A 35 -0.51 -0.11 22.44
CA ILE A 35 -1.16 1.14 22.86
C ILE A 35 -1.40 1.06 24.36
N TYR A 36 -0.55 1.74 25.14
CA TYR A 36 -0.52 1.65 26.61
C TYR A 36 -0.44 0.19 27.06
N ASN A 37 -1.49 -0.33 27.70
CA ASN A 37 -1.55 -1.71 28.22
C ASN A 37 -2.31 -2.67 27.29
N THR A 38 -2.73 -2.23 26.12
CA THR A 38 -3.47 -3.07 25.16
C THR A 38 -2.53 -3.52 24.04
N TYR A 39 -2.51 -4.83 23.81
CA TYR A 39 -1.76 -5.48 22.74
C TYR A 39 -2.72 -5.84 21.60
N PHE A 40 -2.55 -5.19 20.45
CA PHE A 40 -3.27 -5.55 19.24
C PHE A 40 -2.34 -6.30 18.29
N THR A 41 -2.53 -7.60 18.17
CA THR A 41 -1.77 -8.46 17.26
C THR A 41 -2.53 -8.63 15.95
N ILE A 42 -1.93 -8.20 14.84
CA ILE A 42 -2.50 -8.40 13.50
C ILE A 42 -1.60 -9.38 12.75
N SER A 43 -2.19 -10.46 12.22
CA SER A 43 -1.45 -11.38 11.37
C SER A 43 -1.20 -10.77 9.99
N ASN A 44 0.01 -10.95 9.47
CA ASN A 44 0.36 -10.45 8.14
C ASN A 44 -0.53 -11.04 7.04
N THR A 45 -1.02 -12.26 7.19
CA THR A 45 -2.00 -12.86 6.26
C THR A 45 -3.30 -12.05 6.20
N ARG A 46 -3.85 -11.67 7.36
CA ARG A 46 -5.07 -10.83 7.42
C ARG A 46 -4.81 -9.45 6.83
N PHE A 47 -3.64 -8.87 7.11
CA PHE A 47 -3.22 -7.62 6.50
C PHE A 47 -3.16 -7.74 4.97
N CYS A 48 -2.56 -8.81 4.43
CA CYS A 48 -2.50 -9.04 2.98
C CYS A 48 -3.89 -9.15 2.35
N TYR A 49 -4.83 -9.87 2.97
CA TYR A 49 -6.21 -9.94 2.49
C TYR A 49 -6.89 -8.58 2.51
N PHE A 50 -6.77 -7.83 3.61
CA PHE A 50 -7.28 -6.47 3.69
C PHE A 50 -6.69 -5.58 2.59
N SER A 51 -5.37 -5.58 2.41
CA SER A 51 -4.68 -4.83 1.35
C SER A 51 -5.16 -5.24 -0.05
N SER A 52 -5.39 -6.53 -0.30
CA SER A 52 -5.91 -7.00 -1.59
C SER A 52 -7.30 -6.42 -1.90
N VAL A 53 -8.21 -6.39 -0.92
CA VAL A 53 -9.54 -5.78 -1.08
C VAL A 53 -9.41 -4.27 -1.28
N PHE A 54 -8.58 -3.62 -0.48
CA PHE A 54 -8.34 -2.18 -0.54
C PHE A 54 -7.80 -1.73 -1.91
N PHE A 55 -6.78 -2.41 -2.45
CA PHE A 55 -6.27 -2.11 -3.79
C PHE A 55 -7.26 -2.46 -4.89
N GLY A 56 -8.10 -3.48 -4.68
CA GLY A 56 -9.24 -3.76 -5.56
C GLY A 56 -10.18 -2.56 -5.66
N LEU A 57 -10.54 -1.96 -4.53
CA LEU A 57 -11.39 -0.77 -4.49
C LEU A 57 -10.74 0.45 -5.18
N ILE A 58 -9.44 0.68 -4.95
CA ILE A 58 -8.70 1.74 -5.67
C ILE A 58 -8.67 1.46 -7.18
N GLY A 59 -8.47 0.21 -7.59
CA GLY A 59 -8.53 -0.22 -8.98
C GLY A 59 -9.89 0.08 -9.60
N VAL A 60 -10.98 -0.24 -8.90
CA VAL A 60 -12.35 0.09 -9.31
C VAL A 60 -12.56 1.60 -9.42
N ASN A 61 -12.05 2.40 -8.50
CA ASN A 61 -12.12 3.87 -8.58
C ASN A 61 -11.43 4.41 -9.84
N TYR A 62 -10.22 3.96 -10.15
CA TYR A 62 -9.56 4.39 -11.38
C TYR A 62 -10.22 3.84 -12.65
N PHE A 63 -10.78 2.64 -12.57
CA PHE A 63 -11.51 2.03 -13.69
C PHE A 63 -12.81 2.78 -13.98
N SER A 64 -13.54 3.22 -12.95
CA SER A 64 -14.78 3.99 -13.12
C SER A 64 -14.50 5.33 -13.81
N LEU A 65 -13.41 6.02 -13.46
CA LEU A 65 -12.97 7.23 -14.17
C LEU A 65 -12.67 6.98 -15.65
N HIS A 66 -12.02 5.86 -15.97
CA HIS A 66 -11.77 5.45 -17.34
C HIS A 66 -13.08 5.16 -18.09
N TRP A 67 -14.02 4.45 -17.45
CA TRP A 67 -15.33 4.12 -18.01
C TRP A 67 -16.12 5.36 -18.40
N VAL A 68 -16.18 6.37 -17.53
CA VAL A 68 -16.90 7.63 -17.79
C VAL A 68 -16.06 8.66 -18.58
N GLN A 69 -14.90 8.24 -19.12
CA GLN A 69 -13.99 9.08 -19.91
C GLN A 69 -13.55 10.37 -19.19
N LYS A 70 -13.42 10.34 -17.85
CA LYS A 70 -12.88 11.44 -17.04
C LYS A 70 -11.47 11.10 -16.57
N PRO A 71 -10.43 11.29 -17.41
CA PRO A 71 -9.08 10.91 -17.05
C PRO A 71 -8.60 11.70 -15.82
N PRO A 72 -8.01 11.03 -14.81
CA PRO A 72 -7.46 11.72 -13.65
C PRO A 72 -6.26 12.58 -14.03
N ASN A 73 -5.90 13.53 -13.15
CA ASN A 73 -4.69 14.31 -13.32
C ASN A 73 -3.45 13.38 -13.32
N LYS A 74 -2.69 13.40 -14.43
CA LYS A 74 -1.54 12.51 -14.63
C LYS A 74 -0.42 12.71 -13.61
N TRP A 75 -0.20 13.94 -13.16
CA TRP A 75 0.83 14.27 -12.16
C TRP A 75 0.45 13.70 -10.80
N LEU A 76 -0.75 14.02 -10.30
CA LEU A 76 -1.24 13.51 -9.01
C LEU A 76 -1.37 11.99 -9.01
N THR A 77 -1.79 11.39 -10.12
CA THR A 77 -1.81 9.93 -10.30
C THR A 77 -0.40 9.34 -10.23
N GLY A 78 0.59 10.00 -10.85
CA GLY A 78 1.99 9.60 -10.75
C GLY A 78 2.50 9.67 -9.32
N VAL A 79 2.24 10.77 -8.61
CA VAL A 79 2.60 10.92 -7.18
C VAL A 79 1.96 9.83 -6.33
N HIS A 80 0.68 9.55 -6.52
CA HIS A 80 -0.02 8.48 -5.81
C HIS A 80 0.65 7.11 -6.04
N ILE A 81 0.89 6.72 -7.30
CA ILE A 81 1.52 5.43 -7.63
C ILE A 81 2.93 5.34 -7.01
N THR A 82 3.71 6.42 -7.07
CA THR A 82 5.06 6.46 -6.48
C THR A 82 5.01 6.29 -4.97
N LEU A 83 4.19 7.07 -4.26
CA LEU A 83 4.05 6.95 -2.80
C LEU A 83 3.54 5.57 -2.40
N GLN A 84 2.57 5.04 -3.14
CA GLN A 84 2.03 3.70 -2.90
C GLN A 84 3.11 2.62 -3.07
N THR A 85 3.95 2.75 -4.10
CA THR A 85 5.07 1.83 -4.34
C THR A 85 6.08 1.92 -3.21
N ILE A 86 6.43 3.13 -2.75
CA ILE A 86 7.33 3.34 -1.60
C ILE A 86 6.76 2.66 -0.35
N ALA A 87 5.47 2.85 -0.04
CA ALA A 87 4.84 2.22 1.11
C ALA A 87 4.92 0.67 1.05
N ILE A 88 4.70 0.10 -0.14
CA ILE A 88 4.81 -1.35 -0.35
C ILE A 88 6.27 -1.82 -0.16
N LEU A 89 7.26 -1.04 -0.62
CA LEU A 89 8.67 -1.36 -0.38
C LEU A 89 8.99 -1.40 1.11
N PHE A 90 8.50 -0.43 1.90
CA PHE A 90 8.64 -0.47 3.37
C PHE A 90 7.99 -1.71 3.98
N TYR A 91 6.82 -2.12 3.50
CA TYR A 91 6.18 -3.36 3.96
C TYR A 91 7.02 -4.61 3.63
N ILE A 92 7.56 -4.70 2.41
CA ILE A 92 8.46 -5.81 2.03
C ILE A 92 9.72 -5.81 2.89
N LEU A 93 10.34 -4.64 3.11
CA LEU A 93 11.49 -4.48 4.00
C LEU A 93 11.16 -5.00 5.41
N PHE A 94 10.00 -4.63 5.97
CA PHE A 94 9.53 -5.13 7.25
C PHE A 94 9.41 -6.68 7.28
N LEU A 95 8.90 -7.28 6.20
CA LEU A 95 8.80 -8.74 6.11
C LEU A 95 10.17 -9.43 6.12
N LEU A 96 11.17 -8.82 5.46
CA LEU A 96 12.52 -9.35 5.35
C LEU A 96 13.39 -9.16 6.61
N VAL A 97 13.07 -8.19 7.47
CA VAL A 97 13.78 -7.98 8.74
C VAL A 97 13.43 -9.11 9.72
N PRO A 98 14.41 -9.86 10.26
CA PRO A 98 14.17 -10.88 11.28
C PRO A 98 13.66 -10.27 12.59
N ASP A 99 12.77 -10.96 13.30
CA ASP A 99 12.17 -10.48 14.55
C ASP A 99 13.20 -10.37 15.70
N LYS A 100 14.33 -11.08 15.60
CA LYS A 100 15.44 -11.01 16.55
C LYS A 100 16.78 -10.99 15.80
N ALA A 101 17.57 -9.96 16.03
CA ALA A 101 18.99 -9.98 15.68
C ALA A 101 19.71 -10.99 16.59
N PRO A 102 20.72 -11.72 16.10
CA PRO A 102 21.67 -12.37 17.00
C PRO A 102 22.28 -11.29 17.91
N GLU A 103 22.42 -11.54 19.21
CA GLU A 103 22.99 -10.60 20.19
C GLU A 103 24.38 -10.04 19.80
N SER A 104 25.06 -10.68 18.83
CA SER A 104 26.37 -10.32 18.30
C SER A 104 26.36 -9.26 17.19
N VAL A 105 25.20 -8.87 16.66
CA VAL A 105 25.07 -7.87 15.61
C VAL A 105 24.51 -6.61 16.26
N GLY A 106 25.21 -5.48 16.12
CA GLY A 106 24.83 -4.18 16.71
C GLY A 106 23.40 -3.72 16.36
N PRO A 107 22.98 -2.51 16.77
CA PRO A 107 21.58 -2.09 16.74
C PRO A 107 20.95 -2.29 15.35
N THR A 108 20.05 -3.27 15.24
CA THR A 108 19.28 -3.50 14.02
C THR A 108 18.22 -2.40 13.87
N PRO A 109 17.94 -1.95 12.64
CA PRO A 109 16.83 -1.04 12.41
C PRO A 109 15.54 -1.67 12.95
N ASN A 110 14.86 -0.95 13.84
CA ASN A 110 13.65 -1.43 14.49
C ASN A 110 12.58 -1.70 13.43
N SER A 111 12.16 -2.97 13.28
CA SER A 111 11.13 -3.41 12.33
C SER A 111 9.84 -2.61 12.48
N ASP A 112 9.52 -2.19 13.70
CA ASP A 112 8.34 -1.39 13.99
C ASP A 112 8.45 0.00 13.37
N THR A 113 9.64 0.61 13.41
CA THR A 113 9.86 1.94 12.82
C THR A 113 9.71 1.89 11.30
N ILE A 114 10.22 0.85 10.65
CA ILE A 114 10.06 0.62 9.20
C ILE A 114 8.57 0.51 8.86
N LEU A 115 7.81 -0.26 9.64
CA LEU A 115 6.38 -0.44 9.45
C LEU A 115 5.60 0.86 9.66
N TRP A 116 5.90 1.62 10.71
CA TRP A 116 5.25 2.91 11.00
C TRP A 116 5.50 3.95 9.91
N ILE A 117 6.73 4.05 9.40
CA ILE A 117 7.06 4.93 8.28
C ILE A 117 6.29 4.48 7.03
N GLY A 118 6.30 3.19 6.73
CA GLY A 118 5.55 2.62 5.60
C GLY A 118 4.05 2.92 5.69
N PHE A 119 3.46 2.77 6.88
CA PHE A 119 2.06 3.08 7.14
C PHE A 119 1.74 4.58 6.93
N LEU A 120 2.61 5.47 7.39
CA LEU A 120 2.42 6.91 7.19
C LEU A 120 2.48 7.28 5.70
N VAL A 121 3.43 6.71 4.96
CA VAL A 121 3.51 6.91 3.49
C VAL A 121 2.26 6.37 2.79
N PHE A 122 1.77 5.20 3.21
CA PHE A 122 0.52 4.61 2.70
C PHE A 122 -0.69 5.52 2.94
N LEU A 123 -0.79 6.11 4.13
CA LEU A 123 -1.88 7.04 4.46
C LEU A 123 -1.84 8.27 3.58
N ILE A 124 -0.66 8.88 3.38
CA ILE A 124 -0.50 10.02 2.47
C ILE A 124 -0.86 9.62 1.04
N ALA A 125 -0.41 8.45 0.56
CA ALA A 125 -0.74 7.94 -0.77
C ALA A 125 -2.27 7.83 -0.96
N THR A 126 -2.97 7.31 0.04
CA THR A 126 -4.43 7.17 0.05
C THR A 126 -5.15 8.52 -0.01
N LEU A 127 -4.65 9.53 0.71
CA LEU A 127 -5.22 10.88 0.64
C LEU A 127 -5.00 11.51 -0.74
N VAL A 128 -3.81 11.34 -1.34
CA VAL A 128 -3.53 11.80 -2.70
C VAL A 128 -4.45 11.11 -3.71
N HIS A 129 -4.73 9.80 -3.55
CA HIS A 129 -5.71 9.09 -4.38
C HIS A 129 -7.10 9.74 -4.30
N LEU A 130 -7.60 9.96 -3.08
CA LEU A 130 -8.93 10.52 -2.85
C LEU A 130 -9.05 11.91 -3.48
N ILE A 131 -8.07 12.78 -3.27
CA ILE A 131 -8.02 14.11 -3.88
C ILE A 131 -8.01 14.00 -5.41
N THR A 132 -7.18 13.11 -5.97
CA THR A 132 -7.09 12.90 -7.42
C THR A 132 -8.43 12.45 -8.02
N PHE A 133 -9.10 11.52 -7.35
CA PHE A 133 -10.39 10.98 -7.77
C PHE A 133 -11.50 12.04 -7.71
N LEU A 134 -11.59 12.79 -6.60
CA LEU A 134 -12.57 13.86 -6.44
C LEU A 134 -12.39 14.97 -7.48
N ILE A 135 -11.15 15.42 -7.73
CA ILE A 135 -10.84 16.41 -8.78
C ILE A 135 -11.31 15.90 -10.15
N ALA A 136 -11.06 14.64 -10.47
CA ALA A 136 -11.44 14.05 -11.75
C ALA A 136 -12.96 14.03 -11.94
N ILE A 137 -13.73 13.66 -10.91
CA ILE A 137 -15.20 13.64 -10.97
C ILE A 137 -15.77 15.05 -11.10
N MET A 138 -15.25 16.01 -10.33
CA MET A 138 -15.73 17.39 -10.29
C MET A 138 -15.37 18.19 -11.54
N LYS A 139 -14.40 17.73 -12.34
CA LYS A 139 -14.06 18.38 -13.60
C LYS A 139 -15.26 18.37 -14.54
N LYS A 140 -15.68 19.56 -14.97
CA LYS A 140 -16.70 19.73 -16.03
C LYS A 140 -16.18 19.11 -17.33
N GLN A 141 -17.10 18.48 -18.07
CA GLN A 141 -16.84 17.93 -19.39
C GLN A 141 -16.64 19.05 -20.41
#